data_AF-A0A7S0QPI3-F1
#
_entry.id   AF-A0A7S0QPI3-F1
#
_cell.length_a   1.000
_cell.length_b   1.000
_cell.length_c   1.000
_cell.angle_alpha   90.00
_cell.angle_beta   90.00
_cell.angle_gamma   90.00
#
_symmetry.space_group_name_H-M   'P 1'
#
loop_
_entity.id
_entity.type
_entity.pdbx_description
1 polymer ?
#
loop_
_entity_poly.entity_id
_entity_poly.type
_entity_poly.pdbx_seq_one_letter_code
_entity_poly.pdbx_strand_id
1 'polypeptide(L)'
;GLLAQNGVTAALGAGIALAASWRMGLVVLACVPLMTAGALIENRLYRGGFEALGGDEAGELLGQALQQIRTVAAFTLEAPFLAEFRARLRRVAARGRSLGHVSGAAYGFSQGIQYAIYGLGFWYGGRLVLD
;
A
#
# COMPACT_ATOMS: atom_id res chain seq x y z
N GLY A 1 -19.03 -15.65 -5.79
CA GLY A 1 -19.04 -15.75 -4.33
C GLY A 1 -18.62 -14.44 -3.68
N LEU A 2 -17.32 -14.14 -3.67
CA LEU A 2 -16.73 -13.03 -2.88
C LEU A 2 -17.27 -11.63 -3.20
N LEU A 3 -17.41 -11.29 -4.49
CA LEU A 3 -17.95 -9.98 -4.90
C LEU A 3 -19.42 -9.79 -4.50
N ALA A 4 -20.22 -10.85 -4.61
CA ALA A 4 -21.61 -10.84 -4.19
C ALA A 4 -21.72 -10.70 -2.67
N GLN A 5 -20.88 -11.41 -1.90
CA GLN A 5 -20.83 -11.30 -0.45
C GLN A 5 -20.47 -9.87 0.00
N ASN A 6 -19.40 -9.29 -0.57
CA ASN A 6 -18.97 -7.93 -0.24
C ASN A 6 -20.02 -6.89 -0.62
N GLY A 7 -20.70 -7.06 -1.76
CA GLY A 7 -21.79 -6.19 -2.18
C GLY A 7 -22.98 -6.24 -1.22
N VAL A 8 -23.37 -7.44 -0.77
CA VAL A 8 -24.47 -7.62 0.19
C VAL A 8 -24.13 -6.98 1.54
N THR A 9 -22.91 -7.16 2.06
CA THR A 9 -22.49 -6.55 3.33
C THR A 9 -22.49 -5.02 3.26
N ALA A 10 -22.02 -4.44 2.15
CA ALA A 10 -22.04 -2.99 1.95
C ALA A 10 -23.46 -2.43 1.90
N ALA A 11 -24.37 -3.08 1.17
CA ALA A 11 -25.76 -2.66 1.05
C ALA A 11 -26.52 -2.74 2.38
N LEU A 12 -26.35 -3.85 3.13
CA LEU A 12 -26.95 -4.00 4.46
C LEU A 12 -26.39 -2.99 5.46
N GLY A 13 -25.07 -2.76 5.47
CA GLY A 13 -24.45 -1.76 6.32
C GLY A 13 -24.94 -0.35 6.06
N ALA A 14 -25.07 0.04 4.78
CA ALA A 14 -25.63 1.34 4.40
C ALA A 14 -27.11 1.47 4.81
N GLY A 15 -27.90 0.40 4.64
CA GLY A 15 -29.31 0.37 5.04
C GLY A 15 -29.50 0.55 6.55
N ILE A 16 -28.70 -0.16 7.36
CA ILE A 16 -28.75 -0.04 8.83
C ILE A 16 -28.32 1.36 9.28
N ALA A 17 -27.27 1.92 8.67
CA ALA A 17 -26.78 3.25 8.99
C ALA A 17 -27.81 4.36 8.68
N LEU A 18 -28.52 4.25 7.55
CA LEU A 18 -29.57 5.18 7.15
C LEU A 18 -30.84 5.03 8.02
N ALA A 19 -31.15 3.81 8.47
CA ALA A 19 -32.29 3.53 9.34
C ALA A 19 -32.10 4.06 10.77
N ALA A 20 -30.86 4.03 11.30
CA ALA A 20 -30.56 4.48 12.66
C ALA A 20 -30.63 6.01 12.79
N SER A 21 -30.02 6.75 11.87
CA SER A 21 -30.13 8.21 11.80
C SER A 21 -29.68 8.68 10.42
N TRP A 22 -30.60 9.29 9.67
CA TRP A 22 -30.34 9.72 8.29
C TRP A 22 -29.20 10.75 8.20
N ARG A 23 -29.02 11.60 9.22
CA ARG A 23 -27.93 12.60 9.30
C ARG A 23 -26.57 11.95 9.52
N MET A 24 -26.52 10.89 10.32
CA MET A 24 -25.29 10.13 10.57
C MET A 24 -24.93 9.21 9.41
N GLY A 25 -25.94 8.51 8.88
CA GLY A 25 -25.79 7.62 7.74
C GLY A 25 -25.17 8.34 6.54
N LEU A 26 -25.61 9.58 6.23
CA LEU A 26 -25.05 10.39 5.15
C LEU A 26 -23.58 10.77 5.36
N VAL A 27 -23.18 11.11 6.60
CA VAL A 27 -21.78 11.45 6.91
C VAL A 27 -20.88 10.23 6.71
N VAL A 28 -21.31 9.07 7.19
CA VAL A 28 -20.58 7.80 6.99
C VAL A 28 -20.52 7.43 5.51
N LEU A 29 -21.63 7.53 4.78
CA LEU A 29 -21.68 7.29 3.34
C LEU A 29 -20.77 8.23 2.54
N ALA A 30 -20.65 9.50 2.94
CA ALA A 30 -19.73 10.45 2.33
C ALA A 30 -18.26 10.13 2.62
N CYS A 31 -17.96 9.46 3.73
CA CYS A 31 -16.61 9.05 4.08
C CYS A 31 -16.17 7.77 3.35
N VAL A 32 -17.09 6.87 3.00
CA VAL A 32 -16.79 5.64 2.25
C VAL A 32 -15.99 5.87 0.94
N PRO A 33 -16.38 6.79 0.03
CA PRO A 33 -15.60 7.04 -1.18
C PRO A 33 -14.23 7.66 -0.88
N LEU A 34 -14.12 8.50 0.16
CA LEU A 34 -12.86 9.10 0.59
C LEU A 34 -11.89 8.02 1.10
N MET A 35 -12.37 7.09 1.91
CA MET A 35 -11.59 5.94 2.39
C MET A 35 -11.16 5.02 1.25
N THR A 36 -12.07 4.76 0.30
CA THR A 36 -11.79 3.91 -0.87
C THR A 36 -10.74 4.55 -1.77
N ALA A 37 -10.82 5.87 -1.98
CA ALA A 37 -9.82 6.60 -2.74
C ALA A 37 -8.45 6.56 -2.05
N GLY A 38 -8.41 6.76 -0.73
CA GLY A 38 -7.18 6.64 0.07
C GLY A 38 -6.54 5.26 -0.05
N ALA A 39 -7.34 4.20 0.10
CA ALA A 39 -6.87 2.81 -0.02
C ALA A 39 -6.37 2.48 -1.43
N LEU A 40 -6.99 3.02 -2.48
CA LEU A 40 -6.53 2.83 -3.86
C LEU A 40 -5.20 3.53 -4.10
N ILE A 41 -5.04 4.76 -3.62
CA ILE A 41 -3.79 5.53 -3.74
C ILE A 41 -2.66 4.81 -3.00
N GLU A 42 -2.93 4.35 -1.78
CA GLU A 42 -1.98 3.59 -0.98
C GLU A 42 -1.54 2.31 -1.72
N ASN A 43 -2.49 1.53 -2.22
CA ASN A 43 -2.21 0.28 -2.94
C ASN A 43 -1.39 0.53 -4.21
N ARG A 44 -1.70 1.61 -4.95
CA ARG A 44 -0.93 2.04 -6.13
C ARG A 44 0.49 2.45 -5.76
N LEU A 45 0.66 3.18 -4.66
CA LEU A 45 1.96 3.65 -4.20
C LEU A 45 2.85 2.48 -3.72
N TYR A 46 2.26 1.50 -3.03
CA TYR A 46 2.98 0.27 -2.68
C TYR A 46 3.33 -0.55 -3.91
N ARG A 47 2.35 -0.93 -4.75
CA ARG A 47 2.60 -1.82 -5.89
C ARG A 47 3.52 -1.19 -6.93
N GLY A 48 3.20 0.02 -7.38
CA GLY A 48 4.02 0.72 -8.38
C GLY A 48 5.36 1.19 -7.83
N GLY A 49 5.43 1.44 -6.52
CA GLY A 49 6.68 1.77 -5.86
C GLY A 49 7.68 0.61 -5.89
N PHE A 50 7.23 -0.62 -5.58
CA PHE A 50 8.09 -1.80 -5.62
C PHE A 50 8.61 -2.12 -7.04
N GLU A 51 7.75 -2.00 -8.05
CA GLU A 51 8.16 -2.17 -9.46
C GLU A 51 9.21 -1.13 -9.88
N ALA A 52 9.10 0.12 -9.38
CA ALA A 52 10.05 1.19 -9.68
C ALA A 52 11.43 1.04 -9.00
N LEU A 53 11.61 0.07 -8.10
CA LEU A 53 12.89 -0.13 -7.41
C LEU A 53 14.00 -0.64 -8.34
N GLY A 54 13.64 -1.28 -9.46
CA GLY A 54 14.61 -1.82 -10.43
C GLY A 54 15.37 -3.04 -9.89
N GLY A 55 14.74 -3.83 -9.02
CA GLY A 55 15.32 -5.06 -8.46
C GLY A 55 15.54 -6.16 -9.51
N ASP A 56 14.73 -6.16 -10.57
CA ASP A 56 14.78 -7.16 -11.63
C ASP A 56 16.13 -7.18 -12.35
N GLU A 57 16.73 -6.02 -12.64
CA GLU A 57 18.06 -5.96 -13.26
C GLU A 57 19.17 -6.60 -12.41
N ALA A 58 19.05 -6.55 -11.09
CA ALA A 58 19.99 -7.21 -10.19
C ALA A 58 19.73 -8.72 -10.14
N GLY A 59 18.46 -9.12 -10.12
CA GLY A 59 18.03 -10.52 -10.17
C GLY A 59 18.41 -11.20 -11.48
N GLU A 60 18.29 -10.52 -12.61
CA GLU A 60 18.65 -11.03 -13.93
C GLU A 60 20.17 -11.23 -14.04
N LEU A 61 20.97 -10.25 -13.58
CA LEU A 61 22.44 -10.38 -13.54
C LEU A 61 22.88 -11.58 -12.69
N LEU A 62 22.28 -11.74 -11.51
CA LEU A 62 22.56 -12.89 -10.63
C LEU A 62 22.12 -14.20 -11.29
N GLY A 63 20.95 -14.21 -11.92
CA GLY A 63 20.44 -15.36 -12.66
C GLY A 63 21.41 -15.81 -13.76
N GLN A 64 21.93 -14.87 -14.55
CA GLN A 64 22.95 -15.16 -15.58
C GLN A 64 24.22 -15.76 -14.98
N ALA A 65 24.71 -15.21 -13.85
CA ALA A 65 25.89 -15.72 -13.16
C ALA A 65 25.69 -17.17 -12.66
N LEU A 66 24.52 -17.47 -12.09
CA LEU A 66 24.19 -18.80 -11.57
C LEU A 66 24.02 -19.83 -12.70
N GLN A 67 23.41 -19.44 -13.81
CA GLN A 67 23.28 -20.31 -14.99
C GLN A 67 24.63 -20.69 -15.59
N GLN A 68 25.63 -19.80 -15.50
CA GLN A 68 26.98 -20.00 -16.04
C GLN A 68 28.03 -20.20 -14.95
N ILE A 69 27.66 -20.76 -13.79
CA ILE A 69 28.53 -20.82 -12.61
C ILE A 69 29.87 -21.54 -12.87
N ARG A 70 29.86 -22.59 -13.70
CA ARG A 70 31.08 -23.30 -14.12
C ARG A 70 32.03 -22.39 -14.90
N THR A 71 31.49 -21.55 -15.78
CA THR A 71 32.26 -20.59 -16.58
C THR A 71 32.81 -19.47 -15.70
N VAL A 72 31.98 -18.94 -14.78
CA VAL A 72 32.39 -17.90 -13.83
C VAL A 72 33.54 -18.41 -12.94
N ALA A 73 33.44 -19.63 -12.42
CA ALA A 73 34.48 -20.26 -11.62
C ALA A 73 35.76 -20.53 -12.44
N ALA A 74 35.62 -21.04 -13.67
CA ALA A 74 36.75 -21.33 -14.55
C ALA A 74 37.58 -20.09 -14.92
N PHE A 75 36.94 -18.92 -15.05
CA PHE A 75 37.59 -17.65 -15.33
C PHE A 75 37.81 -16.77 -14.10
N THR A 76 37.49 -17.28 -12.89
CA THR A 76 37.63 -16.54 -11.63
C THR A 76 36.89 -15.18 -11.62
N LEU A 77 35.76 -15.10 -12.33
CA LEU A 77 34.99 -13.87 -12.55
C LEU A 77 34.02 -13.54 -11.41
N GLU A 78 34.14 -14.21 -10.28
CA GLU A 78 33.27 -14.04 -9.12
C GLU A 78 33.34 -12.62 -8.56
N ALA A 79 34.56 -12.08 -8.38
CA ALA A 79 34.78 -10.75 -7.83
C ALA A 79 34.17 -9.61 -8.69
N PRO A 80 34.39 -9.54 -10.01
CA PRO A 80 33.76 -8.50 -10.84
C PRO A 80 32.23 -8.63 -10.89
N PHE A 81 31.68 -9.85 -10.97
CA PHE A 81 30.23 -10.07 -10.92
C PHE A 81 29.62 -9.57 -9.61
N LEU A 82 30.25 -9.92 -8.49
CA LEU A 82 29.79 -9.52 -7.17
C LEU A 82 29.86 -8.00 -6.97
N ALA A 83 30.87 -7.35 -7.54
CA ALA A 83 31.01 -5.90 -7.52
C ALA A 83 29.87 -5.21 -8.28
N GLU A 84 29.53 -5.71 -9.46
CA GLU A 84 28.43 -5.15 -10.27
C GLU A 84 27.06 -5.41 -9.62
N PHE A 85 26.83 -6.62 -9.10
CA PHE A 85 25.61 -6.95 -8.36
C PHE A 85 25.42 -6.04 -7.14
N ARG A 86 26.48 -5.81 -6.37
CA ARG A 86 26.47 -4.86 -5.23
C ARG A 86 26.19 -3.43 -5.68
N ALA A 87 26.72 -3.00 -6.81
CA ALA A 87 26.46 -1.65 -7.35
C ALA A 87 24.98 -1.47 -7.72
N ARG A 88 24.36 -2.48 -8.37
CA ARG A 88 22.92 -2.47 -8.69
C ARG A 88 22.08 -2.46 -7.40
N LEU A 89 22.41 -3.32 -6.43
CA LEU A 89 21.71 -3.34 -5.12
C LEU A 89 21.79 -2.02 -4.35
N ARG A 90 22.90 -1.29 -4.40
CA ARG A 90 22.99 0.04 -3.77
C ARG A 90 22.00 1.03 -4.37
N ARG A 91 21.78 0.99 -5.69
CA ARG A 91 20.80 1.85 -6.37
C ARG A 91 19.37 1.47 -5.96
N VAL A 92 19.06 0.17 -5.96
CA VAL A 92 17.78 -0.37 -5.47
C VAL A 92 17.52 0.06 -4.03
N ALA A 93 18.51 -0.08 -3.14
CA ALA A 93 18.40 0.31 -1.75
C ALA A 93 18.22 1.83 -1.56
N ALA A 94 18.90 2.65 -2.36
CA ALA A 94 18.72 4.11 -2.31
C ALA A 94 17.30 4.53 -2.74
N ARG A 95 16.78 3.95 -3.82
CA ARG A 95 15.40 4.15 -4.27
C ARG A 95 14.40 3.64 -3.23
N GLY A 96 14.67 2.47 -2.65
CA GLY A 96 13.84 1.86 -1.60
C GLY A 96 13.72 2.74 -0.35
N ARG A 97 14.81 3.38 0.08
CA ARG A 97 14.76 4.34 1.19
C ARG A 97 13.88 5.55 0.87
N SER A 98 14.10 6.18 -0.29
CA SER A 98 13.31 7.34 -0.70
C SER A 98 11.82 7.00 -0.82
N LEU A 99 11.50 5.87 -1.46
CA LEU A 99 10.14 5.39 -1.61
C LEU A 99 9.52 5.08 -0.25
N GLY A 100 10.26 4.41 0.65
CA GLY A 100 9.78 4.06 1.99
C GLY A 100 9.42 5.28 2.83
N HIS A 101 10.17 6.38 2.72
CA HIS A 101 9.83 7.64 3.39
C HIS A 101 8.54 8.26 2.83
N VAL A 102 8.40 8.30 1.51
CA VAL A 102 7.23 8.88 0.84
C VAL A 102 5.98 8.03 1.10
N SER A 103 6.08 6.71 0.98
CA SER A 103 4.96 5.80 1.22
C SER A 103 4.56 5.76 2.69
N GLY A 104 5.53 5.77 3.60
CA GLY A 104 5.27 5.85 5.05
C GLY A 104 4.57 7.15 5.45
N ALA A 105 4.98 8.29 4.90
CA ALA A 105 4.34 9.58 5.16
C ALA A 105 2.89 9.62 4.61
N ALA A 106 2.69 9.16 3.38
CA ALA A 106 1.36 9.08 2.77
C ALA A 106 0.44 8.13 3.55
N TYR A 107 0.95 6.97 3.97
CA TYR A 107 0.20 6.00 4.78
C TYR A 107 -0.21 6.59 6.13
N GLY A 108 0.74 7.19 6.84
CA GLY A 108 0.48 7.81 8.14
C GLY A 108 -0.56 8.93 8.06
N PHE A 109 -0.52 9.74 7.00
CA PHE A 109 -1.51 10.81 6.77
C PHE A 109 -2.91 10.25 6.52
N SER A 110 -3.04 9.23 5.66
CA SER A 110 -4.31 8.55 5.39
C SER A 110 -4.91 7.94 6.66
N GLN A 111 -4.09 7.24 7.45
CA GLN A 111 -4.53 6.66 8.72
C GLN A 111 -4.88 7.73 9.77
N GLY A 112 -4.16 8.84 9.80
CA GLY A 112 -4.49 9.97 10.68
C GLY A 112 -5.87 10.55 10.38
N ILE A 113 -6.18 10.78 9.09
CA ILE A 113 -7.51 11.24 8.66
C ILE A 113 -8.60 10.21 9.02
N GLN A 114 -8.32 8.92 8.82
CA GLN A 114 -9.23 7.83 9.16
C GLN A 114 -9.67 7.90 10.63
N TYR A 115 -8.71 8.04 11.55
CA TYR A 115 -9.00 8.15 12.98
C TYR A 115 -9.70 9.46 13.33
N ALA A 116 -9.37 10.58 12.67
CA ALA A 116 -10.06 11.85 12.86
C ALA A 116 -11.55 11.76 12.47
N ILE A 117 -11.86 11.07 11.36
CA ILE A 117 -13.24 10.81 10.92
C ILE A 117 -13.98 9.96 11.95
N TYR A 118 -13.35 8.90 12.47
CA TYR A 118 -13.97 8.10 13.53
C TYR A 118 -14.22 8.90 14.80
N GLY A 119 -13.27 9.75 15.21
CA GLY A 119 -13.43 10.65 16.36
C GLY A 119 -14.59 11.63 16.16
N LEU A 120 -14.71 12.25 14.99
CA LEU A 120 -15.85 13.12 14.64
C LEU A 120 -17.18 12.36 14.65
N GLY A 121 -17.19 11.13 14.14
CA GLY A 121 -18.36 10.25 14.18
C GLY A 121 -18.82 9.94 15.60
N PHE A 122 -17.89 9.60 16.49
CA PHE A 122 -18.22 9.37 17.91
C PHE A 122 -18.68 10.64 18.63
N TRP A 123 -18.02 11.78 18.37
CA TRP A 123 -18.40 13.05 18.98
C TRP A 123 -19.81 13.49 18.56
N TYR A 124 -20.09 13.44 17.26
CA TYR A 124 -21.41 13.78 16.73
C TYR A 124 -22.47 12.74 17.15
N GLY A 125 -22.06 11.48 17.35
CA GLY A 125 -22.93 10.40 17.83
C GLY A 125 -23.33 10.57 19.27
N GLY A 126 -22.36 10.92 20.13
CA GLY A 126 -22.64 11.28 21.51
C GLY A 126 -23.57 12.48 21.62
N ARG A 127 -23.42 13.49 20.75
CA ARG A 127 -24.30 14.65 20.72
C ARG A 127 -25.74 14.29 20.33
N LEU A 128 -25.92 13.39 19.36
CA LEU A 128 -27.24 12.92 18.92
C LEU A 128 -27.95 12.02 19.95
N VAL A 129 -27.20 11.44 20.90
CA VAL A 129 -27.77 10.66 22.02
C VAL A 129 -28.13 11.55 23.22
N LEU A 130 -27.45 12.71 23.34
CA LEU A 130 -27.71 13.70 24.39
C LEU A 130 -28.88 14.64 24.06
N ASP A 131 -29.18 14.83 22.76
CA ASP A 131 -30.40 15.46 22.26
C ASP A 131 -31.55 14.43 22.15
#